data_AF-A0A730G521-F1
#
_entry.id   AF-A0A730G521-F1
#
_cell.length_a   1.000
_cell.length_b   1.000
_cell.length_c   1.000
_cell.angle_alpha   90.00
_cell.angle_beta   90.00
_cell.angle_gamma   90.00
#
_symmetry.space_group_name_H-M   'P 1'
#
loop_
_entity.id
_entity.type
_entity.pdbx_description
1 polymer ?
#
loop_
_entity_poly.entity_id
_entity_poly.type
_entity_poly.pdbx_seq_one_letter_code
_entity_poly.pdbx_strand_id
1 'polypeptide(L)'
;MRSFILDLTPERWEKMKASPGSFPITEADLPSQPEPGDTLIIRHLLPNGRGFIDLGDCVIAWAEPVTNHPHRYRLKVTFNMTPEQVKQRYGCRCTRLSSVLCRYKEREAEKERAKWERKRQVLAHKAETAAKYLKKHE
;
A
#
# COMPACT_ATOMS: atom_id res chain seq x y z
N MET A 1 -4.22 6.13 4.82
CA MET A 1 -3.83 5.16 5.84
C MET A 1 -4.72 3.97 5.64
N ARG A 2 -4.14 2.87 5.20
CA ARG A 2 -4.83 1.59 5.05
C ARG A 2 -4.64 0.79 6.33
N SER A 3 -5.57 -0.13 6.57
CA SER A 3 -5.47 -1.08 7.65
C SER A 3 -5.33 -2.48 7.06
N PHE A 4 -4.31 -3.20 7.49
CA PHE A 4 -4.05 -4.58 7.10
C PHE A 4 -4.31 -5.49 8.29
N ILE A 5 -4.72 -6.72 8.03
CA ILE A 5 -4.93 -7.74 9.07
C ILE A 5 -3.82 -8.76 8.93
N LEU A 6 -3.20 -9.11 10.06
CA LEU A 6 -2.23 -10.20 10.15
C LEU A 6 -2.67 -11.19 11.21
N ASP A 7 -2.87 -12.43 10.78
CA ASP A 7 -3.18 -13.53 11.68
C ASP A 7 -1.91 -14.11 12.29
N LEU A 8 -1.86 -14.16 13.62
CA LEU A 8 -0.68 -14.56 14.38
C LEU A 8 -1.08 -15.26 15.69
N THR A 9 -0.18 -16.07 16.26
CA THR A 9 -0.40 -16.64 17.60
C THR A 9 -0.10 -15.62 18.70
N PRO A 10 -0.77 -15.70 19.87
CA PRO A 10 -0.54 -14.76 20.97
C PRO A 10 0.92 -14.80 21.46
N GLU A 11 1.52 -15.99 21.49
CA GLU A 11 2.94 -16.16 21.85
C GLU A 11 3.88 -15.39 20.92
N ARG A 12 3.62 -15.45 19.61
CA ARG A 12 4.42 -14.75 18.61
C ARG A 12 4.18 -13.24 18.67
N TRP A 13 2.98 -12.81 19.05
CA TRP A 13 2.65 -11.42 19.30
C TRP A 13 3.40 -10.84 20.49
N GLU A 14 3.37 -11.54 21.63
CA GLU A 14 4.14 -11.16 22.82
C GLU A 14 5.64 -11.12 22.53
N LYS A 15 6.15 -12.10 21.76
CA LYS A 15 7.56 -12.10 21.34
C LYS A 15 7.93 -10.92 20.44
N MET A 16 7.01 -10.43 19.61
CA MET A 16 7.25 -9.21 18.82
C MET A 16 7.31 -7.98 19.72
N LYS A 17 6.39 -7.84 20.68
CA LYS A 17 6.39 -6.72 21.64
C LYS A 17 7.62 -6.72 22.54
N ALA A 18 8.06 -7.91 22.98
CA ALA A 18 9.23 -8.09 23.83
C ALA A 18 10.57 -7.95 23.08
N SER A 19 10.57 -7.81 21.76
CA SER A 19 11.81 -7.68 20.99
C SER A 19 12.48 -6.34 21.29
N PRO A 20 13.74 -6.32 21.78
CA PRO A 20 14.46 -5.08 22.12
C PRO A 20 14.90 -4.29 20.87
N GLY A 21 14.66 -4.81 19.67
CA GLY A 21 14.86 -4.06 18.44
C GLY A 21 13.75 -3.01 18.27
N SER A 22 14.10 -1.75 18.00
CA SER A 22 13.14 -0.65 17.80
C SER A 22 12.08 -0.93 16.71
N PHE A 23 12.29 -1.94 15.86
CA PHE A 23 11.36 -2.38 14.82
C PHE A 23 11.42 -3.90 14.62
N PRO A 24 10.54 -4.69 15.24
CA PRO A 24 10.45 -6.11 14.93
C PRO A 24 10.05 -6.35 13.48
N ILE A 25 10.57 -7.44 12.92
CA ILE A 25 10.33 -7.84 11.54
C ILE A 25 9.34 -8.99 11.52
N THR A 26 8.29 -8.86 10.72
CA THR A 26 7.33 -9.93 10.45
C THR A 26 7.13 -10.09 8.94
N GLU A 27 6.63 -11.23 8.52
CA GLU A 27 6.25 -11.48 7.13
C GLU A 27 4.74 -11.70 7.07
N ALA A 28 4.10 -11.07 6.10
CA ALA A 28 2.66 -11.12 5.93
C ALA A 28 2.31 -11.19 4.44
N ASP A 29 1.31 -12.00 4.12
CA ASP A 29 0.66 -11.99 2.82
C ASP A 29 -0.41 -10.90 2.81
N LEU A 30 -0.17 -9.83 2.05
CA LEU A 30 -1.04 -8.67 1.97
C LEU A 30 -1.59 -8.49 0.55
N PRO A 31 -2.84 -8.03 0.40
CA PRO A 31 -3.46 -7.84 -0.91
C PRO A 31 -2.79 -6.71 -1.73
N SER A 32 -2.04 -5.82 -1.08
CA SER A 32 -1.33 -4.72 -1.72
C SER A 32 -0.09 -4.32 -0.92
N GLN A 33 0.90 -3.74 -1.59
CA GLN A 33 2.09 -3.20 -0.91
C GLN A 33 1.69 -2.13 0.12
N PRO A 34 2.04 -2.31 1.41
CA PRO A 34 1.71 -1.35 2.46
C PRO A 34 2.66 -0.15 2.44
N GLU A 35 2.16 1.00 2.87
CA GLU A 35 2.94 2.23 2.99
C GLU A 35 3.37 2.48 4.44
N PRO A 36 4.50 3.18 4.67
CA PRO A 36 4.88 3.58 6.02
C PRO A 36 3.82 4.48 6.66
N GLY A 37 3.39 4.11 7.87
CA GLY A 37 2.28 4.74 8.59
C GLY A 37 0.93 4.07 8.36
N ASP A 38 0.85 2.98 7.59
CA ASP A 38 -0.33 2.11 7.59
C ASP A 38 -0.42 1.28 8.87
N THR A 39 -1.64 0.97 9.29
CA THR A 39 -1.91 0.21 10.53
C THR A 39 -2.00 -1.28 10.22
N LEU A 40 -1.41 -2.10 11.07
CA LEU A 40 -1.46 -3.56 11.03
C LEU A 40 -2.20 -4.06 12.27
N ILE A 41 -3.39 -4.63 12.07
CA ILE A 41 -4.24 -5.21 13.10
C ILE A 41 -3.85 -6.67 13.26
N ILE A 42 -3.46 -7.06 14.46
CA ILE A 42 -3.03 -8.41 14.77
C ILE A 42 -4.20 -9.19 15.36
N ARG A 43 -4.55 -10.30 14.70
CA ARG A 43 -5.63 -11.18 15.14
C ARG A 43 -5.12 -12.57 15.40
N HIS A 44 -5.71 -13.26 16.35
CA HIS A 44 -5.50 -14.68 16.57
C HIS A 44 -6.74 -15.45 16.13
N LEU A 45 -6.62 -16.22 15.05
CA LEU A 45 -7.63 -17.19 14.66
C LEU A 45 -7.62 -18.36 15.65
N LEU A 46 -8.75 -18.59 16.31
CA LEU A 46 -8.90 -19.72 17.21
C LEU A 46 -8.86 -21.03 16.39
N PRO A 47 -8.12 -22.07 16.86
CA PRO A 47 -7.96 -23.34 16.13
C PRO A 47 -9.29 -24.06 15.85
N ASN A 48 -10.34 -23.72 16.59
CA ASN A 48 -11.67 -24.31 16.44
C ASN A 48 -12.50 -23.62 15.34
N GLY A 49 -11.96 -22.63 14.63
CA GLY A 49 -12.65 -21.86 13.58
C GLY A 49 -13.78 -20.95 14.10
N ARG A 50 -14.03 -20.94 15.41
CA ARG A 50 -15.12 -20.20 16.07
C ARG A 50 -14.70 -18.79 16.49
N GLY A 51 -14.16 -18.02 15.54
CA GLY A 51 -13.88 -16.60 15.72
C GLY A 51 -12.40 -16.26 15.85
N PHE A 52 -12.15 -14.97 16.06
CA PHE A 52 -10.83 -14.38 16.19
C PHE A 52 -10.76 -13.58 17.49
N ILE A 53 -9.57 -13.54 18.09
CA ILE A 53 -9.25 -12.65 19.21
C ILE A 53 -8.44 -11.49 18.64
N ASP A 54 -8.86 -10.26 18.93
CA ASP A 54 -8.05 -9.09 18.63
C ASP A 54 -6.89 -9.02 19.64
N LEU A 55 -5.66 -9.12 19.14
CA LEU A 55 -4.44 -9.07 19.94
C LEU A 55 -3.93 -7.62 20.10
N GLY A 56 -4.40 -6.70 19.25
CA GLY A 56 -3.99 -5.30 19.20
C GLY A 56 -3.53 -4.86 17.82
N ASP A 57 -3.03 -3.63 17.75
CA ASP A 57 -2.59 -2.99 16.52
C ASP A 57 -1.14 -2.49 16.61
N CYS A 58 -0.51 -2.32 15.45
CA CYS A 58 0.81 -1.72 15.32
C CYS A 58 0.95 -0.96 14.01
N VAL A 59 2.01 -0.15 13.89
CA VAL A 59 2.22 0.71 12.73
C VAL A 59 3.34 0.15 11.86
N ILE A 60 3.10 0.07 10.56
CA ILE A 60 4.10 -0.37 9.59
C ILE A 60 5.09 0.78 9.37
N ALA A 61 6.35 0.57 9.74
CA ALA A 61 7.42 1.53 9.49
C ALA A 61 8.06 1.36 8.11
N TRP A 62 8.09 0.12 7.61
CA TRP A 62 8.66 -0.20 6.30
C TRP A 62 8.15 -1.54 5.80
N ALA A 63 8.13 -1.72 4.47
CA ALA A 63 7.74 -2.96 3.84
C ALA A 63 8.59 -3.28 2.61
N GLU A 64 9.19 -4.46 2.61
CA GLU A 64 9.99 -4.98 1.51
C GLU A 64 9.25 -6.14 0.84
N PRO A 65 9.05 -6.13 -0.49
CA PRO A 65 8.50 -7.28 -1.18
C PRO A 65 9.47 -8.45 -1.09
N VAL A 66 8.95 -9.64 -0.80
CA VAL A 66 9.75 -10.86 -0.83
C VAL A 66 9.85 -11.32 -2.28
N THR A 67 11.07 -11.54 -2.76
CA THR A 67 11.32 -12.03 -4.13
C THR A 67 10.53 -13.33 -4.37
N ASN A 68 9.97 -13.45 -5.58
CA ASN A 68 9.15 -14.58 -6.05
C ASN A 68 7.74 -14.74 -5.44
N HIS A 69 7.28 -13.83 -4.57
CA HIS A 69 5.93 -13.89 -3.98
C HIS A 69 5.23 -12.51 -4.05
N PRO A 70 4.36 -12.25 -5.04
CA PRO A 70 3.83 -10.91 -5.32
C PRO A 70 2.96 -10.32 -4.19
N HIS A 71 2.49 -11.14 -3.27
CA HIS A 71 1.68 -10.73 -2.12
C HIS A 71 2.40 -10.84 -0.78
N ARG A 72 3.63 -11.36 -0.74
CA ARG A 72 4.35 -11.56 0.52
C ARG A 72 5.29 -10.39 0.76
N TYR A 73 5.11 -9.75 1.91
CA TYR A 73 5.90 -8.60 2.30
C TYR A 73 6.57 -8.84 3.64
N ARG A 74 7.84 -8.44 3.73
CA ARG A 74 8.61 -8.36 4.96
C ARG A 74 8.38 -6.98 5.57
N LEU A 75 7.63 -6.94 6.66
CA LEU A 75 7.19 -5.74 7.35
C LEU A 75 8.10 -5.47 8.55
N LYS A 76 8.58 -4.24 8.67
CA LYS A 76 9.12 -3.70 9.92
C LYS A 76 8.01 -2.90 10.58
N VAL A 77 7.63 -3.28 11.80
CA VAL A 77 6.53 -2.64 12.53
C VAL A 77 7.04 -1.91 13.76
N THR A 78 6.26 -1.00 14.29
CA THR A 78 6.55 -0.28 15.54
C THR A 78 5.29 -0.18 16.39
N PHE A 79 5.50 -0.27 17.70
CA PHE A 79 4.45 -0.12 18.72
C PHE A 79 4.51 1.23 19.43
N ASN A 80 5.63 1.94 19.30
CA ASN A 80 5.94 3.12 20.12
C ASN A 80 5.69 4.44 19.39
N MET A 81 5.44 4.39 18.08
CA MET A 81 5.23 5.59 17.26
C MET A 81 3.82 5.58 16.68
N THR A 82 3.20 6.76 16.62
CA THR A 82 1.89 6.90 15.96
C THR A 82 2.04 6.81 14.44
N PRO A 83 0.97 6.46 13.70
CA PRO A 83 0.94 6.47 12.24
C PRO A 83 1.49 7.76 11.62
N GLU A 84 1.19 8.91 12.21
CA GLU A 84 1.62 10.23 11.75
C GLU A 84 3.13 10.42 11.97
N GLN A 85 3.66 10.02 13.13
CA GLN A 85 5.08 10.10 13.41
C GLN A 85 5.89 9.20 12.48
N VAL A 86 5.40 7.97 12.24
CA VAL A 86 6.00 7.05 11.27
C VAL A 86 5.93 7.62 9.87
N LYS A 87 4.80 8.23 9.49
CA LYS A 87 4.65 8.85 8.18
C LYS A 87 5.57 10.06 7.99
N GLN A 88 5.76 10.86 9.04
CA GLN A 88 6.70 11.99 9.01
C GLN A 88 8.16 11.53 8.92
N ARG A 89 8.51 10.46 9.64
CA ARG A 89 9.90 9.97 9.75
C ARG A 89 10.32 9.02 8.64
N TYR A 90 9.40 8.17 8.18
CA TYR A 90 9.64 7.06 7.24
C TYR A 90 8.68 7.08 6.04
N GLY A 91 7.48 7.64 6.18
CA GLY A 91 6.51 7.77 5.06
C GLY A 91 6.78 8.94 4.14
N CYS A 92 7.83 9.70 4.39
CA CYS A 92 8.21 10.81 3.55
C CYS A 92 9.10 10.33 2.41
N ARG A 93 8.56 10.25 1.18
CA ARG A 93 9.40 10.32 -0.03
C ARG A 93 10.06 11.70 -0.20
N CYS A 94 9.70 12.66 0.66
CA CYS A 94 9.80 14.08 0.37
C CYS A 94 10.02 14.98 1.61
N THR A 95 11.17 14.91 2.32
CA THR A 95 11.60 16.03 3.19
C THR A 95 11.52 17.38 2.44
N ARG A 96 11.58 18.53 3.14
CA ARG A 96 11.32 19.89 2.59
C ARG A 96 12.04 20.23 1.26
N LEU A 97 13.20 19.63 0.98
CA LEU A 97 13.88 19.72 -0.32
C LEU A 97 13.31 18.76 -1.38
N SER A 98 12.97 17.54 -0.99
CA SER A 98 12.36 16.53 -1.83
C SER A 98 10.84 16.70 -2.08
N SER A 99 10.12 17.56 -1.35
CA SER A 99 8.73 17.91 -1.71
C SER A 99 8.62 18.61 -3.06
N VAL A 100 9.64 19.38 -3.44
CA VAL A 100 9.74 19.99 -4.77
C VAL A 100 9.93 18.92 -5.84
N LEU A 101 10.82 17.95 -5.60
CA LEU A 101 11.08 16.84 -6.53
C LEU A 101 9.88 15.90 -6.67
N CYS A 102 9.14 15.65 -5.59
CA CYS A 102 7.92 14.85 -5.64
C CYS A 102 6.81 15.54 -6.44
N ARG A 103 6.56 16.83 -6.17
CA ARG A 103 5.60 17.63 -6.98
C ARG A 103 5.99 17.65 -8.45
N TYR A 104 7.29 17.71 -8.75
CA TYR A 104 7.79 17.65 -10.13
C TYR A 104 7.45 16.30 -10.79
N LYS A 105 7.72 15.18 -10.12
CA LYS A 105 7.38 13.83 -10.62
C LYS A 105 5.88 13.62 -10.81
N GLU A 106 5.07 14.08 -9.86
CA GLU A 106 3.60 14.03 -9.96
C GLU A 106 3.09 14.82 -11.17
N ARG A 107 3.65 16.01 -11.39
CA ARG A 107 3.31 16.86 -12.54
C ARG A 107 3.71 16.23 -13.88
N GLU A 108 4.85 15.55 -13.94
CA GLU A 108 5.24 14.80 -15.15
C GLU A 108 4.30 13.60 -15.40
N ALA A 109 3.91 12.88 -14.35
CA ALA A 109 2.93 11.79 -14.46
C ALA A 109 1.55 12.30 -14.93
N GLU A 110 1.12 13.48 -14.46
CA GLU A 110 -0.12 14.12 -14.90
C GLU A 110 -0.06 14.53 -16.39
N LYS A 111 1.07 15.09 -16.85
CA LYS A 111 1.28 15.40 -18.28
C LYS A 111 1.21 14.15 -19.15
N GLU A 112 1.83 13.05 -18.72
CA GLU A 112 1.77 11.79 -19.45
C GLU A 112 0.34 11.24 -19.50
N ARG A 113 -0.40 11.25 -18.39
CA ARG A 113 -1.83 10.88 -18.37
C ARG A 113 -2.65 11.77 -19.32
N ALA A 114 -2.41 13.07 -19.33
CA ALA A 114 -3.10 14.00 -20.22
C ALA A 114 -2.79 13.71 -21.71
N LYS A 115 -1.55 13.34 -22.05
CA LYS A 115 -1.20 12.90 -23.42
C LYS A 115 -1.96 11.63 -23.80
N TRP A 116 -2.04 10.65 -22.90
CA TRP A 116 -2.77 9.41 -23.14
C TRP A 116 -4.27 9.65 -23.30
N GLU A 117 -4.87 10.51 -22.48
CA GLU A 117 -6.30 10.84 -22.58
C GLU A 117 -6.63 11.56 -23.90
N ARG A 118 -5.77 12.49 -24.35
CA ARG A 118 -5.92 13.13 -25.68
C ARG A 118 -5.88 12.11 -26.80
N LYS A 119 -4.95 11.15 -26.76
CA LYS A 119 -4.89 10.05 -27.75
C LYS A 119 -6.17 9.21 -27.72
N ARG A 120 -6.68 8.90 -26.53
CA ARG A 120 -7.94 8.16 -26.34
C ARG A 120 -9.12 8.90 -26.97
N GLN A 121 -9.24 10.21 -26.74
CA GLN A 121 -10.30 11.04 -27.31
C GLN A 121 -10.23 11.10 -28.84
N VAL A 122 -9.04 11.26 -29.41
CA VAL A 122 -8.86 11.26 -30.88
C VAL A 122 -9.28 9.92 -31.48
N LEU A 123 -8.88 8.81 -30.86
CA LEU A 123 -9.29 7.47 -31.29
C LEU A 123 -10.81 7.28 -31.20
N ALA A 124 -11.42 7.71 -30.10
CA ALA A 124 -12.87 7.64 -29.91
C ALA A 124 -13.62 8.46 -30.99
N HIS A 125 -13.18 9.68 -31.27
CA HIS A 125 -13.79 10.53 -32.30
C HIS A 125 -13.66 9.93 -33.71
N LYS A 126 -12.51 9.35 -34.04
CA LYS A 126 -12.32 8.63 -35.31
C LYS A 126 -13.22 7.40 -35.41
N ALA A 127 -13.36 6.64 -34.34
CA ALA A 127 -14.24 5.47 -34.30
C ALA A 127 -15.72 5.87 -34.47
N GLU A 128 -16.16 6.94 -33.79
CA GLU A 128 -17.51 7.48 -33.94
C GLU A 128 -17.80 7.93 -35.38
N THR A 129 -16.82 8.61 -35.99
CA THR A 129 -16.93 9.07 -37.38
C THR A 129 -17.02 7.89 -38.35
N ALA A 130 -16.15 6.87 -38.19
CA ALA A 130 -16.20 5.67 -39.00
C ALA A 130 -17.54 4.92 -38.86
N ALA A 131 -18.08 4.80 -37.64
CA ALA A 131 -19.39 4.20 -37.40
C ALA A 131 -20.53 4.96 -38.09
N LYS A 132 -20.47 6.30 -38.10
CA LYS A 132 -21.45 7.15 -38.83
C LYS A 132 -21.41 6.90 -40.35
N TYR A 133 -20.22 6.76 -40.94
CA TYR A 133 -20.08 6.45 -42.36
C TYR A 133 -20.56 5.04 -42.69
N LEU A 134 -20.22 4.05 -41.88
CA LEU A 134 -20.68 2.67 -42.08
C LEU A 134 -22.21 2.58 -42.02
N LYS A 135 -22.85 3.25 -41.05
CA LYS A 135 -24.31 3.29 -40.91
C LYS A 135 -25.02 4.05 -42.05
N LYS A 136 -24.30 4.89 -42.80
CA LYS A 136 -24.85 5.63 -43.94
C LYS A 136 -24.78 4.83 -45.26
N HIS A 137 -24.05 3.71 -45.25
CA HIS A 137 -23.88 2.80 -46.39
C HIS A 137 -24.66 1.48 -46.24
N GLU A 138 -25.40 1.31 -45.13
CA GLU A 138 -26.55 0.39 -45.02
C GLU A 138 -27.83 1.08 -45.48
#